data_AF-A0A835BK33-F1
#
_entry.id   AF-A0A835BK33-F1
#
_cell.length_a   1.000
_cell.length_b   1.000
_cell.length_c   1.000
_cell.angle_alpha   90.00
_cell.angle_beta   90.00
_cell.angle_gamma   90.00
#
_symmetry.space_group_name_H-M   'P 1'
#
loop_
_entity.id
_entity.type
_entity.pdbx_description
1 polymer ?
#
loop_
_entity_poly.entity_id
_entity_poly.type
_entity_poly.pdbx_seq_one_letter_code
_entity_poly.pdbx_strand_id
1 'polypeptide(L)'
;MSWLLVVALLVGFVVDPSAATDHIVGANHGWNPNINYSLWSGNQTFYVGDLISFRYQKGTHNVFEVNETGYDNCTMDGVSGNWTSGKDFIKLPEARRYYFICGNGFCQQGMKVAITVHPLPHNASSNGSSGRGGTGAQEEASAAALRSRSAAWLAALAVAAAATFC
;
A
#
# COMPACT_ATOMS: atom_id res chain seq x y z
N MET A 1 0.58 -24.21 40.69
CA MET A 1 -0.34 -24.02 39.53
C MET A 1 -0.42 -22.58 39.00
N SER A 2 0.50 -21.66 39.34
CA SER A 2 0.41 -20.24 38.90
C SER A 2 1.36 -19.82 37.77
N TRP A 3 2.24 -20.69 37.26
CA TRP A 3 3.16 -20.32 36.17
C TRP A 3 2.50 -20.41 34.78
N LEU A 4 1.54 -21.31 34.60
CA LEU A 4 0.89 -21.55 33.31
C LEU A 4 -0.01 -20.40 32.86
N LEU A 5 -0.50 -19.58 33.78
CA LEU A 5 -1.32 -18.40 33.47
C LEU A 5 -0.49 -17.22 32.95
N VAL A 6 0.80 -17.15 33.27
CA VAL A 6 1.69 -16.05 32.85
C VAL A 6 2.12 -16.22 31.38
N VAL A 7 2.29 -17.47 30.92
CA VAL A 7 2.71 -17.77 29.54
C VAL A 7 1.55 -17.60 28.55
N ALA A 8 0.31 -17.88 28.98
CA ALA A 8 -0.88 -17.74 28.14
C ALA A 8 -1.26 -16.27 27.85
N LEU A 9 -0.77 -15.32 28.66
CA LEU A 9 -0.99 -13.87 28.47
C LEU A 9 0.00 -13.21 27.49
N LEU A 10 1.01 -13.94 27.01
CA LEU A 10 2.04 -13.46 26.06
C LEU A 10 1.84 -13.94 24.62
N VAL A 11 0.72 -14.59 24.31
CA VAL A 11 0.30 -14.80 22.92
C VAL A 11 -0.42 -13.53 22.47
N GLY A 12 0.39 -12.48 22.29
CA GLY A 12 -0.07 -11.18 21.85
C GLY A 12 -0.83 -11.29 20.54
N PHE A 13 -1.99 -10.64 20.47
CA PHE A 13 -2.74 -10.41 19.25
C PHE A 13 -1.80 -9.85 18.17
N VAL A 14 -1.45 -10.68 17.19
CA VAL A 14 -0.89 -10.18 15.93
C VAL A 14 -2.08 -9.70 15.12
N VAL A 15 -2.61 -8.54 15.51
CA VAL A 15 -3.42 -7.73 14.62
C VAL A 15 -2.42 -7.01 13.74
N ASP A 16 -2.30 -7.41 12.48
CA ASP A 16 -1.72 -6.55 11.46
C ASP A 16 -2.79 -5.49 11.15
N PRO A 17 -2.70 -4.25 11.67
CA PRO A 17 -3.57 -3.21 11.16
C PRO A 17 -3.19 -3.01 9.70
N SER A 18 -4.07 -3.41 8.78
CA SER A 18 -4.02 -2.94 7.40
C SER A 18 -4.36 -1.44 7.40
N ALA A 19 -3.45 -0.62 7.91
CA ALA A 19 -3.61 0.81 8.00
C ALA A 19 -3.26 1.44 6.65
N ALA A 20 -4.13 2.31 6.15
CA ALA A 20 -3.83 3.15 5.00
C ALA A 20 -2.60 4.03 5.32
N THR A 21 -1.64 4.07 4.40
CA THR A 21 -0.41 4.87 4.55
C THR A 21 -0.66 6.29 4.04
N ASP A 22 -0.15 7.30 4.76
CA ASP A 22 -0.13 8.70 4.28
C ASP A 22 1.24 9.01 3.66
N HIS A 23 1.25 9.28 2.37
CA HIS A 23 2.44 9.70 1.63
C HIS A 23 2.46 11.22 1.48
N ILE A 24 3.36 11.88 2.21
CA ILE A 24 3.58 13.32 2.08
C ILE A 24 4.27 13.59 0.74
N VAL A 25 3.58 14.28 -0.16
CA VAL A 25 4.10 14.62 -1.50
C VAL A 25 5.34 15.50 -1.36
N GLY A 26 6.45 15.06 -1.98
CA GLY A 26 7.75 15.72 -1.87
C GLY A 26 8.49 15.49 -0.55
N ALA A 27 7.95 14.64 0.34
CA ALA A 27 8.52 14.35 1.67
C ALA A 27 8.82 15.64 2.46
N ASN A 28 10.08 15.86 2.84
CA ASN A 28 10.49 17.03 3.62
C ASN A 28 10.44 18.34 2.81
N HIS A 29 10.36 18.27 1.48
CA HIS A 29 10.26 19.45 0.62
C HIS A 29 8.82 19.95 0.45
N GLY A 30 7.82 19.10 0.71
CA GLY A 30 6.42 19.45 0.49
C GLY A 30 6.06 19.72 -0.98
N TRP A 31 4.98 20.48 -1.18
CA TRP A 31 4.47 20.87 -2.49
C TRP A 31 5.00 22.25 -2.89
N ASN A 32 6.14 22.25 -3.57
CA ASN A 32 6.90 23.42 -4.02
C ASN A 32 7.50 23.23 -5.44
N PRO A 33 7.87 24.32 -6.14
CA PRO A 33 8.59 24.24 -7.42
C PRO A 33 10.03 23.74 -7.25
N ASN A 34 10.67 23.33 -8.36
CA ASN A 34 12.04 22.84 -8.40
C ASN A 34 12.30 21.53 -7.61
N ILE A 35 11.25 20.74 -7.38
CA ILE A 35 11.34 19.42 -6.74
C ILE A 35 11.14 18.34 -7.81
N ASN A 36 11.93 17.26 -7.76
CA ASN A 36 11.78 16.14 -8.67
C ASN A 36 10.73 15.14 -8.13
N TYR A 37 9.46 15.42 -8.41
CA TYR A 37 8.37 14.55 -7.93
C TYR A 37 8.35 13.18 -8.60
N SER A 38 8.90 13.03 -9.81
CA SER A 38 9.02 11.72 -10.46
C SER A 38 9.98 10.80 -9.70
N LEU A 39 11.10 11.35 -9.18
CA LEU A 39 12.00 10.60 -8.31
C LEU A 39 11.33 10.28 -6.97
N TRP A 40 10.60 11.23 -6.39
CA TRP A 40 9.86 11.00 -5.15
C TRP A 40 8.83 9.89 -5.33
N SER A 41 7.95 9.97 -6.33
CA SER A 41 6.89 8.98 -6.53
C SER A 41 7.43 7.63 -6.98
N GLY A 42 8.55 7.60 -7.72
CA GLY A 42 9.25 6.36 -8.09
C GLY A 42 9.88 5.62 -6.90
N ASN A 43 10.15 6.31 -5.79
CA ASN A 43 10.66 5.73 -4.55
C ASN A 43 9.54 5.40 -3.55
N GLN A 44 8.29 5.39 -3.98
CA GLN A 44 7.12 5.08 -3.16
C GLN A 44 6.30 3.98 -3.82
N THR A 45 5.61 3.19 -2.99
CA THR A 45 4.61 2.22 -3.45
C THR A 45 3.27 2.63 -2.86
N PHE A 46 2.29 2.88 -3.74
CA PHE A 46 0.95 3.29 -3.35
C PHE A 46 -0.03 2.15 -3.58
N TYR A 47 -0.89 1.90 -2.61
CA TYR A 47 -1.96 0.93 -2.68
C TYR A 47 -3.33 1.58 -2.60
N VAL A 48 -4.34 0.87 -3.11
CA VAL A 48 -5.75 1.26 -2.93
C VAL A 48 -6.05 1.45 -1.45
N GLY A 49 -6.59 2.62 -1.12
CA GLY A 49 -6.94 3.02 0.24
C GLY A 49 -5.94 3.97 0.89
N ASP A 50 -4.72 4.08 0.37
CA ASP A 50 -3.71 5.02 0.86
C ASP A 50 -4.15 6.47 0.72
N LEU A 51 -3.51 7.34 1.50
CA LEU A 51 -3.63 8.78 1.42
C LEU A 51 -2.36 9.38 0.83
N ILE A 52 -2.54 10.47 0.10
CA ILE A 52 -1.47 11.38 -0.25
C ILE A 52 -1.78 12.72 0.38
N SER A 53 -0.75 13.36 0.95
CA SER A 53 -0.91 14.68 1.56
C SER A 53 -0.05 15.73 0.89
N PHE A 54 -0.71 16.80 0.47
CA PHE A 54 -0.06 17.98 -0.09
C PHE A 54 0.08 19.03 1.00
N ARG A 55 1.31 19.50 1.23
CA ARG A 55 1.64 20.50 2.24
C ARG A 55 2.31 21.69 1.58
N TYR A 56 1.69 22.85 1.70
CA TYR A 56 2.15 24.10 1.10
C TYR A 56 1.56 25.30 1.83
N GLN A 57 2.15 26.48 1.66
CA GLN A 57 1.60 27.68 2.26
C GLN A 57 0.24 28.02 1.61
N LYS A 58 -0.83 28.08 2.41
CA LYS A 58 -2.17 28.40 1.93
C LYS A 58 -2.15 29.71 1.12
N GLY A 59 -2.81 29.69 -0.05
CA GLY A 59 -2.88 30.82 -0.96
C GLY A 59 -1.70 30.99 -1.92
N THR A 60 -0.59 30.26 -1.72
CA THR A 60 0.56 30.31 -2.65
C THR A 60 0.44 29.30 -3.78
N HIS A 61 -0.07 28.11 -3.45
CA HIS A 61 -0.21 27.00 -4.38
C HIS A 61 -1.59 26.37 -4.20
N ASN A 62 -1.90 25.43 -5.09
CA ASN A 62 -3.07 24.58 -5.06
C ASN A 62 -2.74 23.25 -5.73
N VAL A 63 -3.70 22.34 -5.67
CA VAL A 63 -3.59 21.01 -6.25
C VAL A 63 -4.82 20.78 -7.08
N PHE A 64 -4.62 20.39 -8.34
CA PHE A 64 -5.67 19.89 -9.20
C PHE A 64 -5.38 18.45 -9.60
N GLU A 65 -6.39 17.59 -9.55
CA GLU A 65 -6.33 16.30 -10.24
C GLU A 65 -6.80 16.50 -11.67
N VAL A 66 -6.00 16.07 -12.64
CA VAL A 66 -6.23 16.22 -14.09
C VAL A 66 -6.10 14.87 -14.80
N ASN A 67 -6.43 14.83 -16.09
CA ASN A 67 -6.09 13.68 -16.93
C ASN A 67 -4.63 13.75 -17.41
N GLU A 68 -4.18 12.73 -18.13
CA GLU A 68 -2.81 12.65 -18.65
C GLU A 68 -2.46 13.82 -19.60
N THR A 69 -3.37 14.20 -20.49
CA THR A 69 -3.19 15.36 -21.37
C THR A 69 -3.00 16.66 -20.58
N GLY A 70 -3.81 16.86 -19.54
CA GLY A 70 -3.73 18.01 -18.65
C GLY A 70 -2.42 18.05 -17.87
N TYR A 71 -1.96 16.88 -17.44
CA TYR A 71 -0.67 16.73 -16.78
C TYR A 71 0.49 17.10 -17.70
N ASP A 72 0.53 16.56 -18.92
CA ASP A 72 1.64 16.76 -19.86
C ASP A 72 1.73 18.20 -20.35
N ASN A 73 0.58 18.81 -20.67
CA ASN A 73 0.52 20.17 -21.17
C ASN A 73 0.41 21.23 -20.06
N CYS A 74 0.27 20.82 -18.80
CA CYS A 74 -0.05 21.70 -17.67
C CYS A 74 -1.33 22.53 -17.90
N THR A 75 -2.38 21.89 -18.40
CA THR A 75 -3.70 22.47 -18.61
C THR A 75 -4.70 21.90 -17.60
N MET A 76 -5.88 22.53 -17.52
CA MET A 76 -6.98 22.08 -16.67
C MET A 76 -7.85 21.01 -17.36
N ASP A 77 -7.27 20.25 -18.30
CA ASP A 77 -8.02 19.23 -19.03
C ASP A 77 -8.35 18.05 -18.12
N GLY A 78 -9.62 17.64 -18.14
CA GLY A 78 -10.08 16.52 -17.34
C GLY A 78 -9.96 16.75 -15.82
N VAL A 79 -10.06 18.00 -15.36
CA VAL A 79 -10.07 18.31 -13.91
C VAL A 79 -11.18 17.52 -13.22
N SER A 80 -10.79 16.79 -12.18
CA SER A 80 -11.69 15.95 -11.37
C SER A 80 -11.62 16.27 -9.88
N GLY A 81 -10.67 17.10 -9.45
CA GLY A 81 -10.56 17.57 -8.07
C GLY A 81 -9.72 18.83 -7.95
N ASN A 82 -9.98 19.61 -6.90
CA ASN A 82 -9.28 20.85 -6.57
C ASN A 82 -9.15 20.99 -5.05
N TRP A 83 -7.95 21.31 -4.58
CA TRP A 83 -7.66 21.53 -3.18
C TRP A 83 -6.77 22.75 -2.97
N THR A 84 -7.12 23.55 -1.95
CA THR A 84 -6.52 24.87 -1.69
C THR A 84 -6.27 25.15 -0.21
N SER A 85 -6.37 24.15 0.67
CA SER A 85 -6.31 24.39 2.12
C SER A 85 -4.90 24.65 2.64
N GLY A 86 -3.87 24.24 1.88
CA GLY A 86 -2.46 24.24 2.32
C GLY A 86 -2.03 22.96 3.03
N LYS A 87 -2.98 22.13 3.46
CA LYS A 87 -2.73 20.80 4.03
C LYS A 87 -3.86 19.85 3.61
N ASP A 88 -3.78 19.39 2.38
CA ASP A 88 -4.83 18.59 1.76
C ASP A 88 -4.51 17.10 1.85
N PHE A 89 -5.48 16.31 2.27
CA PHE A 89 -5.38 14.85 2.31
C PHE A 89 -6.31 14.28 1.24
N ILE A 90 -5.75 13.51 0.32
CA ILE A 90 -6.47 12.94 -0.82
C ILE A 90 -6.36 11.43 -0.71
N LYS A 91 -7.50 10.75 -0.63
CA LYS A 91 -7.55 9.29 -0.64
C LYS A 91 -7.39 8.77 -2.06
N LEU A 92 -6.71 7.64 -2.21
CA LEU A 92 -6.52 6.92 -3.48
C LEU A 92 -7.44 5.69 -3.52
N PRO A 93 -8.70 5.82 -4.00
CA PRO A 93 -9.69 4.75 -3.90
C PRO A 93 -9.53 3.63 -4.93
N GLU A 94 -8.79 3.84 -6.01
CA GLU A 94 -8.75 2.93 -7.15
C GLU A 94 -7.33 2.65 -7.61
N ALA A 95 -7.11 1.45 -8.13
CA ALA A 95 -5.85 1.06 -8.72
C ALA A 95 -5.75 1.67 -10.12
N ARG A 96 -5.20 2.88 -10.20
CA ARG A 96 -4.97 3.60 -11.45
C ARG A 96 -3.81 4.57 -11.31
N ARG A 97 -3.49 5.24 -12.41
CA ARG A 97 -2.61 6.41 -12.39
C ARG A 97 -3.42 7.66 -12.10
N TYR A 98 -2.96 8.44 -11.14
CA TYR A 98 -3.47 9.76 -10.78
C TYR A 98 -2.46 10.80 -11.19
N TYR A 99 -2.95 11.96 -11.66
CA TYR A 99 -2.10 13.06 -12.08
C TYR A 99 -2.50 14.33 -11.35
N PHE A 100 -1.53 14.93 -10.67
CA PHE A 100 -1.74 16.16 -9.92
C PHE A 100 -0.82 17.28 -10.42
N ILE A 101 -1.37 18.48 -10.54
CA ILE A 101 -0.63 19.67 -10.97
C ILE A 101 -0.90 20.87 -10.04
N CYS A 102 0.03 21.81 -10.00
CA CYS A 102 -0.24 23.14 -9.44
C CYS A 102 -0.92 23.99 -10.52
N GLY A 103 -2.16 24.41 -10.26
CA GLY A 103 -2.96 25.19 -11.19
C GLY A 103 -2.63 26.67 -11.22
N ASN A 104 -2.07 27.20 -10.13
CA ASN A 104 -1.66 28.60 -9.99
C ASN A 104 -0.30 28.92 -10.67
N GLY A 105 0.13 28.09 -11.61
CA GLY A 105 1.44 28.17 -12.26
C GLY A 105 2.43 27.13 -11.71
N PHE A 106 3.70 27.24 -12.10
CA PHE A 106 4.80 26.35 -11.70
C PHE A 106 4.71 24.88 -12.15
N CYS A 107 3.59 24.41 -12.74
CA CYS A 107 3.50 23.07 -13.31
C CYS A 107 4.61 22.81 -14.36
N GLN A 108 4.83 23.75 -15.27
CA GLN A 108 5.90 23.70 -16.28
C GLN A 108 7.31 23.78 -15.66
N GLN A 109 7.42 24.19 -14.39
CA GLN A 109 8.66 24.23 -13.61
C GLN A 109 8.81 22.98 -12.72
N GLY A 110 8.06 21.92 -13.04
CA GLY A 110 8.12 20.63 -12.37
C GLY A 110 7.15 20.46 -11.20
N MET A 111 6.27 21.42 -10.91
CA MET A 111 5.26 21.30 -9.85
C MET A 111 4.05 20.47 -10.29
N LYS A 112 4.33 19.21 -10.62
CA LYS A 112 3.41 18.18 -11.11
C LYS A 112 3.88 16.81 -10.61
N VAL A 113 2.96 15.92 -10.27
CA VAL A 113 3.29 14.54 -9.87
C VAL A 113 2.31 13.53 -10.46
N ALA A 114 2.85 12.42 -10.96
CA ALA A 114 2.09 11.25 -11.35
C ALA A 114 2.27 10.14 -10.31
N ILE A 115 1.16 9.53 -9.89
CA ILE A 115 1.11 8.52 -8.83
C ILE A 115 0.45 7.27 -9.40
N THR A 116 1.13 6.13 -9.33
CA THR A 116 0.60 4.84 -9.80
C THR A 116 0.18 4.00 -8.60
N VAL A 117 -1.12 3.75 -8.49
CA VAL A 117 -1.73 3.05 -7.37
C VAL A 117 -2.00 1.60 -7.75
N HIS A 118 -1.60 0.69 -6.88
CA HIS A 118 -1.70 -0.75 -7.08
C HIS A 118 -2.88 -1.31 -6.28
N PRO A 119 -3.53 -2.40 -6.74
CA PRO A 119 -4.46 -3.13 -5.89
C PRO A 119 -3.74 -3.60 -4.63
N LEU A 120 -4.48 -3.68 -3.51
CA LEU A 120 -3.93 -4.29 -2.30
C LEU A 120 -3.47 -5.72 -2.61
N PRO A 121 -2.31 -6.15 -2.08
CA PRO A 121 -1.85 -7.51 -2.26
C PRO A 121 -2.87 -8.45 -1.63
N HIS A 122 -3.60 -9.18 -2.46
CA HIS A 122 -4.53 -10.19 -1.99
C HIS A 122 -3.67 -11.33 -1.41
N ASN A 123 -3.81 -11.62 -0.12
CA ASN A 123 -3.32 -12.89 0.41
C ASN A 123 -4.10 -13.98 -0.34
N ALA A 124 -3.41 -14.71 -1.23
CA ALA A 124 -4.03 -15.75 -2.05
C ALA A 124 -4.36 -16.95 -1.18
N SER A 125 -5.47 -16.83 -0.44
CA SER A 125 -6.20 -17.97 0.12
C SER A 125 -7.68 -17.81 -0.26
N SER A 126 -7.91 -17.77 -1.57
CA SER A 126 -9.21 -18.03 -2.18
C SER A 126 -8.97 -18.61 -3.57
N ASN A 127 -8.53 -19.86 -3.60
CA ASN A 127 -8.64 -20.66 -4.81
C ASN A 127 -10.13 -21.00 -4.99
N GLY A 128 -10.76 -20.45 -6.03
CA GLY A 128 -12.16 -20.70 -6.40
C GLY A 128 -12.92 -19.39 -6.60
N SER A 129 -13.59 -19.11 -7.73
CA SER A 129 -13.98 -19.98 -8.83
C SER A 129 -14.36 -19.10 -10.02
N SER A 130 -13.68 -19.27 -11.15
CA SER A 130 -14.19 -18.85 -12.46
C SER A 130 -15.19 -19.91 -12.91
N GLY A 131 -16.46 -19.53 -13.03
CA GLY A 131 -17.50 -20.41 -13.55
C GLY A 131 -17.34 -20.68 -15.04
N ARG A 132 -17.50 -21.95 -15.44
CA ARG A 132 -18.23 -22.35 -16.67
C ARG A 132 -18.52 -23.85 -16.60
N GLY A 133 -19.78 -24.18 -16.87
CA GLY A 133 -20.41 -25.46 -16.57
C GLY A 133 -19.97 -26.65 -17.43
N GLY A 134 -20.43 -27.82 -16.99
CA GLY A 134 -20.29 -29.08 -17.71
C GLY A 134 -20.33 -30.29 -16.78
N THR A 135 -21.56 -30.70 -16.43
CA THR A 135 -22.02 -32.10 -16.20
C THR A 135 -20.99 -33.19 -15.87
N GLY A 136 -21.20 -33.89 -14.77
CA GLY A 136 -20.66 -35.24 -14.58
C GLY A 136 -20.60 -35.65 -13.12
N ALA A 137 -21.48 -36.57 -12.74
CA ALA A 137 -21.57 -37.18 -11.43
C ALA A 137 -20.23 -37.73 -10.93
N GLN A 138 -19.96 -37.62 -9.62
CA GLN A 138 -19.55 -38.75 -8.78
C GLN A 138 -19.48 -38.30 -7.31
N GLU A 139 -20.50 -38.71 -6.57
CA GLU A 139 -20.49 -38.86 -5.13
C GLU A 139 -19.96 -40.27 -4.85
N GLU A 140 -18.80 -40.40 -4.20
CA GLU A 140 -18.59 -41.40 -3.16
C GLU A 140 -17.25 -41.25 -2.43
N ALA A 141 -17.37 -41.29 -1.11
CA ALA A 141 -16.44 -41.84 -0.13
C ALA A 141 -15.05 -41.17 0.06
N SER A 142 -15.03 -40.36 1.12
CA SER A 142 -13.89 -40.10 1.99
C SER A 142 -13.15 -41.36 2.45
N ALA A 143 -11.82 -41.39 2.32
CA ALA A 143 -10.85 -41.74 3.37
C ALA A 143 -9.45 -41.99 2.76
N ALA A 144 -8.43 -41.72 3.58
CA ALA A 144 -7.03 -42.09 3.39
C ALA A 144 -6.19 -41.21 2.44
N ALA A 145 -5.45 -40.27 3.03
CA ALA A 145 -3.98 -40.37 3.12
C ALA A 145 -3.39 -39.05 3.62
N LEU A 146 -3.50 -38.78 4.93
CA LEU A 146 -2.44 -38.01 5.58
C LEU A 146 -1.20 -38.90 5.56
N ARG A 147 -0.23 -38.57 4.72
CA ARG A 147 1.20 -38.72 5.01
C ARG A 147 2.03 -38.28 3.82
N SER A 148 3.14 -37.62 4.16
CA SER A 148 4.34 -37.42 3.36
C SER A 148 4.31 -36.13 2.54
N ARG A 149 5.18 -35.13 2.73
CA ARG A 149 6.43 -34.98 3.50
C ARG A 149 6.74 -33.47 3.53
N SER A 150 6.91 -32.85 4.70
CA SER A 150 8.15 -32.79 5.48
C SER A 150 9.21 -31.81 4.94
N ALA A 151 9.54 -30.85 5.81
CA ALA A 151 10.90 -30.45 6.17
C ALA A 151 11.70 -29.55 5.21
N ALA A 152 11.52 -28.25 5.40
CA ALA A 152 12.57 -27.23 5.53
C ALA A 152 11.77 -26.00 6.01
N TRP A 153 11.81 -25.54 7.26
CA TRP A 153 12.93 -24.85 7.89
C TRP A 153 12.74 -24.91 9.42
N LEU A 154 13.23 -25.96 10.07
CA LEU A 154 13.44 -25.94 11.53
C LEU A 154 14.69 -26.79 11.84
N ALA A 155 15.87 -26.20 11.60
CA ALA A 155 17.13 -26.73 12.10
C ALA A 155 18.19 -25.61 12.14
N ALA A 156 18.16 -24.81 13.21
CA ALA A 156 19.25 -24.00 13.79
C ALA A 156 18.55 -23.02 14.76
N LEU A 157 18.60 -23.13 16.09
CA LEU A 157 19.71 -23.47 16.97
C LEU A 157 19.15 -24.14 18.23
N ALA A 158 19.40 -25.44 18.38
CA ALA A 158 19.58 -26.05 19.69
C ALA A 158 20.99 -26.61 19.72
N VAL A 159 21.68 -26.37 20.85
CA VAL A 159 22.98 -26.89 21.30
C VAL A 159 24.10 -25.83 21.37
N ALA A 160 24.05 -25.06 22.47
CA ALA A 160 25.19 -24.57 23.26
C ALA A 160 24.57 -23.97 24.55
N ALA A 161 24.88 -24.35 25.78
CA ALA A 161 25.84 -25.28 26.31
C ALA A 161 25.30 -25.78 27.67
N ALA A 162 25.28 -27.10 27.86
CA ALA A 162 25.38 -27.68 29.18
C ALA A 162 26.85 -27.55 29.61
N ALA A 163 27.21 -26.46 30.31
CA ALA A 163 28.50 -26.33 31.00
C ALA A 163 28.57 -25.05 31.85
N THR A 164 27.94 -25.01 33.02
CA THR A 164 28.28 -24.10 34.15
C THR A 164 27.32 -24.40 35.32
N PHE A 165 27.68 -24.76 36.54
CA PHE A 165 28.84 -25.37 37.20
C PHE A 165 28.32 -25.73 38.63
N CYS A 166 28.85 -26.81 39.21
CA CYS A 166 28.91 -27.15 40.64
C CYS A 166 27.66 -27.00 41.54
#